data_AF-A0A829C8E4-F1
#
_entry.id   AF-A0A829C8E4-F1
#
_cell.length_a   1.000
_cell.length_b   1.000
_cell.length_c   1.000
_cell.angle_alpha   90.00
_cell.angle_beta   90.00
_cell.angle_gamma   90.00
#
_symmetry.space_group_name_H-M   'P 1'
#
loop_
_entity.id
_entity.type
_entity.pdbx_description
1 polymer ?
#
loop_
_entity_poly.entity_id
_entity_poly.type
_entity_poly.pdbx_seq_one_letter_code
_entity_poly.pdbx_strand_id
1 'polypeptide(L)' 'MPVILGNPTVAHAGYLRLMRSGVYVNPVAPPAVPEERSGFRTSYLADHRQSDLDRALHVFAGLAEDLTPQGAAL' A
#
# COMPACT_ATOMS: atom_id res chain seq x y z
N MET A 1 7.86 5.18 5.63
CA MET A 1 7.08 6.37 5.23
C MET A 1 5.60 5.99 5.23
N PRO A 2 4.67 6.87 5.64
CA PRO A 2 3.24 6.57 5.56
C PRO A 2 2.73 6.75 4.13
N VAL A 3 1.86 5.85 3.68
CA VAL A 3 1.01 6.01 2.49
C VAL A 3 -0.42 6.08 2.99
N ILE A 4 -1.10 7.21 2.81
CA ILE A 4 -2.44 7.44 3.36
C ILE A 4 -3.48 7.20 2.27
N LEU A 5 -4.45 6.35 2.56
CA LEU A 5 -5.57 6.02 1.66
C LEU A 5 -6.90 6.58 2.18
N GLY A 6 -6.97 6.95 3.47
CA GLY A 6 -8.12 7.64 4.05
C GLY A 6 -9.38 6.79 4.22
N ASN A 7 -9.29 5.48 3.96
CA ASN A 7 -10.38 4.53 4.16
C ASN A 7 -9.80 3.16 4.58
N PRO A 8 -10.24 2.57 5.71
CA PRO A 8 -9.72 1.29 6.21
C PRO A 8 -9.96 0.12 5.27
N THR A 9 -11.12 0.06 4.62
CA THR A 9 -11.48 -1.01 3.68
C THR A 9 -10.58 -0.97 2.46
N VAL A 10 -10.38 0.23 1.89
CA VAL A 10 -9.46 0.45 0.77
C VAL A 10 -8.02 0.11 1.17
N ALA A 11 -7.60 0.49 2.38
CA ALA A 11 -6.28 0.13 2.90
C ALA A 11 -6.10 -1.38 3.01
N HIS A 12 -7.09 -2.11 3.55
CA HIS A 12 -7.01 -3.56 3.64
C HIS A 12 -6.99 -4.23 2.26
N ALA A 13 -7.89 -3.83 1.34
CA ALA A 13 -7.93 -4.36 -0.02
C ALA A 13 -6.61 -4.11 -0.77
N GLY A 14 -6.07 -2.88 -0.67
CA GLY A 14 -4.79 -2.51 -1.26
C GLY A 14 -3.62 -3.32 -0.69
N TYR A 15 -3.60 -3.58 0.62
CA TYR A 15 -2.60 -4.47 1.23
C TYR A 15 -2.65 -5.88 0.62
N LEU A 16 -3.85 -6.47 0.50
CA LEU A 16 -3.99 -7.80 -0.08
C LEU A 16 -3.55 -7.83 -1.55
N ARG A 17 -3.81 -6.77 -2.32
CA ARG A 17 -3.36 -6.63 -3.71
C ARG A 17 -1.84 -6.53 -3.82
N LEU A 18 -1.19 -5.71 -3.00
CA LEU A 18 0.28 -5.62 -2.94
C LEU A 18 0.90 -6.96 -2.54
N MET A 19 0.33 -7.62 -1.52
CA MET A 19 0.79 -8.92 -1.04
C MET A 19 0.72 -10.01 -2.11
N ARG A 20 -0.39 -10.10 -2.85
CA ARG A 20 -0.52 -11.02 -3.99
C ARG A 20 0.50 -10.75 -5.10
N SER A 21 0.99 -9.52 -5.19
CA SER A 21 2.03 -9.10 -6.15
C SER A 21 3.46 -9.28 -5.61
N GLY A 22 3.61 -9.81 -4.39
CA GLY A 22 4.88 -10.09 -3.72
C GLY A 22 5.48 -8.91 -2.98
N VAL A 23 4.70 -7.86 -2.65
CA VAL A 23 5.15 -6.70 -1.87
C VAL A 23 4.41 -6.67 -0.54
N TYR A 24 5.14 -6.85 0.56
CA TYR A 24 4.60 -6.72 1.91
C TYR A 24 4.70 -5.28 2.41
N VAL A 25 3.62 -4.80 3.00
CA VAL A 25 3.57 -3.55 3.76
C VAL A 25 2.78 -3.77 5.04
N ASN A 26 2.98 -2.93 6.05
CA ASN A 26 2.15 -2.97 7.25
C ASN A 26 0.88 -2.14 7.01
N PRO A 27 -0.33 -2.74 6.87
CA PRO A 27 -1.56 -1.96 6.87
C PRO A 27 -1.78 -1.36 8.26
N VAL A 28 -2.26 -0.12 8.30
CA VAL A 28 -2.56 0.61 9.54
C VAL A 28 -3.97 1.19 9.41
N ALA A 29 -4.79 0.95 10.42
CA ALA A 29 -6.21 1.30 10.48
C ALA A 29 -6.63 1.51 11.95
N PRO A 30 -7.88 1.93 12.25
CA PRO A 30 -8.38 1.99 13.62
C PRO A 30 -8.21 0.65 14.38
N PRO A 31 -7.86 0.67 15.67
CA PRO A 31 -7.73 1.83 16.56
C PRO A 31 -6.34 2.50 16.55
N ALA A 32 -5.38 2.00 15.76
CA ALA A 32 -4.01 2.50 15.77
C ALA A 32 -3.87 3.93 15.20
N VAL A 33 -4.76 4.29 14.27
CA VAL A 33 -4.90 5.64 13.69
C VAL A 33 -6.38 5.96 13.47
N PRO A 34 -6.76 7.25 13.38
CA PRO A 34 -8.08 7.66 12.90
C PRO A 34 -8.39 7.13 11.50
N GLU A 35 -9.68 7.01 11.16
CA GLU A 35 -10.15 6.40 9.91
C GLU A 35 -9.55 7.08 8.67
N GLU A 36 -9.56 8.40 8.65
CA GLU A 36 -9.05 9.27 7.58
C GLU A 36 -7.52 9.20 7.41
N ARG A 37 -6.83 8.51 8.33
CA ARG A 37 -5.38 8.25 8.26
C ARG A 37 -5.04 6.78 8.00
N SER A 38 -6.03 5.96 7.69
CA SER A 38 -5.83 4.56 7.33
C SER A 38 -5.01 4.44 6.04
N GLY A 39 -4.17 3.41 5.97
CA GLY A 39 -3.26 3.21 4.84
C GLY A 39 -2.14 2.21 5.15
N PHE A 40 -0.92 2.54 4.76
CA PHE A 40 0.25 1.69 4.92
C PHE A 40 1.38 2.38 5.66
N ARG A 41 2.11 1.62 6.48
CA ARG A 41 3.45 1.98 6.94
C ARG A 41 4.48 1.21 6.12
N THR A 42 5.23 1.91 5.27
CA THR A 42 6.41 1.36 4.61
C THR A 42 7.62 1.45 5.53
N SER A 43 8.40 0.38 5.57
CA SER A 43 9.63 0.27 6.37
C SER A 43 10.72 -0.25 5.45
N TYR A 44 11.84 0.46 5.40
CA TYR A 44 12.99 0.10 4.56
C TYR A 44 14.10 -0.43 5.47
N LEU A 45 14.77 -1.48 5.00
CA LEU A 45 15.90 -2.10 5.68
C LEU A 45 17.17 -1.88 4.87
N ALA A 46 18.32 -1.85 5.54
CA ALA A 46 19.63 -1.66 4.90
C ALA A 46 19.93 -2.70 3.80
N ASP A 47 19.35 -3.91 3.92
CA ASP A 47 19.54 -5.00 2.97
C ASP A 47 18.73 -4.86 1.68
N HIS A 48 17.79 -3.90 1.59
CA HIS A 48 17.09 -3.65 0.33
C HIS A 48 18.07 -3.14 -0.72
N ARG A 49 18.05 -3.77 -1.89
CA ARG A 49 18.74 -3.27 -3.07
C ARG A 49 17.86 -2.27 -3.80
N GLN A 50 18.48 -1.42 -4.62
CA GLN A 50 17.74 -0.49 -5.48
C GLN A 50 16.69 -1.21 -6.34
N SER A 51 17.03 -2.39 -6.88
CA SER A 51 16.12 -3.22 -7.66
C SER A 51 14.87 -3.68 -6.89
N ASP A 52 14.99 -3.90 -5.58
CA ASP A 52 13.85 -4.30 -4.74
C ASP A 52 12.88 -3.13 -4.59
N LEU A 53 13.42 -1.93 -4.41
CA LEU A 53 12.64 -0.69 -4.32
C LEU A 53 11.98 -0.34 -5.65
N ASP A 54 12.70 -0.48 -6.76
CA ASP A 54 12.16 -0.23 -8.11
C ASP A 54 11.00 -1.18 -8.42
N ARG A 55 11.16 -2.47 -8.09
CA ARG A 55 10.07 -3.46 -8.21
C ARG A 55 8.88 -3.07 -7.33
N ALA A 56 9.13 -2.69 -6.08
CA ALA A 56 8.05 -2.28 -5.18
C ALA A 56 7.30 -1.05 -5.72
N LEU A 57 8.01 -0.04 -6.22
CA LEU A 57 7.43 1.16 -6.83
C LEU A 57 6.58 0.81 -8.06
N HIS A 58 7.03 -0.12 -8.92
CA HIS A 58 6.24 -0.59 -10.06
C HIS A 58 4.93 -1.26 -9.63
N VAL A 59 4.97 -2.10 -8.59
CA VAL A 59 3.77 -2.73 -8.02
C VAL A 59 2.84 -1.69 -7.40
N PHE A 60 3.39 -0.68 -6.72
CA PHE A 60 2.62 0.43 -6.16
C PHE A 60 1.95 1.29 -7.24
N ALA A 61 2.60 1.51 -8.39
CA ALA A 61 1.99 2.20 -9.52
C ALA A 61 0.74 1.46 -10.01
N GLY A 62 0.82 0.13 -10.13
CA GLY A 62 -0.34 -0.70 -10.48
C GLY A 62 -1.44 -0.70 -9.40
N LEU A 63 -1.13 -0.44 -8.13
CA LEU A 63 -2.18 -0.20 -7.11
C LEU A 63 -2.82 1.18 -7.29
N ALA A 64 -2.03 2.20 -7.59
CA ALA A 64 -2.54 3.55 -7.81
C ALA A 64 -3.52 3.61 -9.00
N GLU A 65 -3.26 2.83 -10.06
CA GLU A 65 -4.16 2.69 -11.21
C GLU A 65 -5.51 2.07 -10.81
N ASP A 66 -5.53 0.98 -10.03
CA ASP A 66 -6.76 0.35 -9.54
C ASP A 66 -7.61 1.29 -8.67
N LEU A 67 -6.97 2.25 -7.99
CA LEU A 67 -7.63 3.21 -7.10
C LEU A 67 -8.17 4.45 -7.83
N THR A 68 -7.88 4.60 -9.12
CA THR A 68 -8.46 5.70 -9.91
C THR A 68 -9.97 5.50 -10.10
N PRO A 69 -10.74 6.58 -10.28
CA PRO A 69 -12.17 6.49 -10.58
C PRO A 69 -12.49 5.62 -11.81
N GLN A 70 -11.55 5.53 -12.76
CA GLN A 70 -11.67 4.73 -13.98
C GLN A 70 -11.27 3.26 -13.78
N GLY A 71 -10.54 2.95 -12.71
CA GLY A 71 -9.95 1.63 -12.43
C GLY A 71 -10.56 0.86 -11.27
N ALA A 72 -11.69 1.34 -10.69
CA ALA A 72 -12.29 0.82 -9.46
C ALA A 72 -12.61 -0.69 -9.48
N ALA A 73 -11.60 -1.50 -9.21
CA ALA A 73 -11.64 -2.96 -9.21
C ALA A 73 -10.84 -3.53 -8.01
N LEU A 74 -11.09 -2.99 -6.82
CA LEU A 74 -10.54 -3.49 -5.55
C LEU A 74 -11.63 -4.05 -4.64
#